data_AF-A0A9D8FSK8-F1
#
_entry.id   AF-A0A9D8FSK8-F1
#
_cell.length_a   1.000
_cell.length_b   1.000
_cell.length_c   1.000
_cell.angle_alpha   90.00
_cell.angle_beta   90.00
_cell.angle_gamma   90.00
#
_symmetry.space_group_name_H-M   'P 1'
#
loop_
_entity.id
_entity.type
_entity.pdbx_description
1 polymer ?
#
loop_
_entity_poly.entity_id
_entity_poly.type
_entity_poly.pdbx_seq_one_letter_code
_entity_poly.pdbx_strand_id
1 'polypeptide(L)' 'MPKPKRLTYRELKKRLKKYGIIELSSSRGRGSERIFYQESTNTFHSVTCHGEGKQLGIGLLKSIVRRFNLPNNFLD' A
#
# COMPACT_ATOMS: atom_id res chain seq x y z
N MET A 1 -15.11 8.00 20.24
CA MET A 1 -14.80 8.23 18.80
C MET A 1 -14.45 6.89 18.18
N PRO A 2 -15.07 6.47 17.06
CA PRO A 2 -14.68 5.24 16.38
C PRO A 2 -13.20 5.35 16.00
N LYS A 3 -12.37 4.39 16.44
CA LYS A 3 -10.97 4.31 15.98
C LYS A 3 -10.99 4.22 14.46
N PRO A 4 -10.21 5.04 13.72
CA PRO A 4 -10.15 4.90 12.27
C PRO A 4 -9.79 3.45 11.93
N LYS A 5 -10.63 2.78 11.12
CA LYS A 5 -10.40 1.39 10.71
C LYS A 5 -9.02 1.33 10.05
N ARG A 6 -8.05 0.72 10.75
CA ARG A 6 -6.70 0.54 10.20
C ARG A 6 -6.79 -0.51 9.11
N LEU A 7 -6.51 -0.11 7.87
CA LEU A 7 -6.43 -1.05 6.75
C LEU A 7 -5.35 -2.09 7.01
N THR A 8 -5.70 -3.36 6.81
CA THR A 8 -4.72 -4.43 6.73
C THR A 8 -3.93 -4.34 5.42
N TYR A 9 -2.74 -4.93 5.39
CA TYR A 9 -1.95 -5.01 4.17
C TYR A 9 -2.72 -5.68 3.01
N ARG A 10 -3.45 -6.76 3.31
CA ARG A 10 -4.29 -7.46 2.33
C ARG A 10 -5.36 -6.56 1.73
N GLU A 11 -6.03 -5.75 2.55
CA GLU A 11 -7.05 -4.81 2.09
C GLU A 11 -6.43 -3.70 1.25
N LEU A 12 -5.30 -3.15 1.69
CA LEU A 12 -4.56 -2.14 0.92
C LEU A 12 -4.20 -2.69 -0.46
N LYS A 13 -3.59 -3.88 -0.55
CA LYS A 13 -3.20 -4.51 -1.82
C LYS A 13 -4.40 -4.69 -2.76
N LYS A 14 -5.54 -5.13 -2.23
CA LYS A 14 -6.79 -5.24 -3.01
C LYS A 14 -7.29 -3.89 -3.52
N ARG A 15 -7.23 -2.84 -2.69
CA ARG A 15 -7.63 -1.48 -3.08
C ARG A 15 -6.68 -0.92 -4.15
N LEU A 16 -5.37 -1.01 -3.93
CA LEU A 16 -4.32 -0.54 -4.85
C LEU A 16 -4.42 -1.20 -6.23
N LYS A 17 -4.72 -2.49 -6.29
CA LYS A 17 -4.91 -3.22 -7.56
C LYS A 17 -5.99 -2.59 -8.45
N LYS A 18 -7.04 -1.98 -7.88
CA LYS A 18 -8.09 -1.28 -8.64
C LYS A 18 -7.58 -0.05 -9.39
N TYR A 19 -6.45 0.52 -8.95
CA TYR A 19 -5.81 1.68 -9.54
C TYR A 19 -4.61 1.31 -10.43
N GLY A 20 -4.49 0.02 -10.80
CA GLY A 20 -3.37 -0.49 -11.60
C GLY A 20 -2.05 -0.57 -10.81
N ILE A 21 -2.10 -0.47 -9.48
CA ILE A 21 -0.92 -0.57 -8.62
C ILE A 21 -0.78 -2.02 -8.18
N ILE A 22 0.33 -2.65 -8.56
CA ILE A 22 0.62 -4.05 -8.26
C ILE A 22 1.78 -4.18 -7.29
N GLU A 23 1.79 -5.26 -6.51
CA GLU A 23 2.97 -5.64 -5.74
C GLU A 23 3.91 -6.43 -6.65
N LEU A 24 5.16 -5.99 -6.76
CA LEU A 24 6.21 -6.74 -7.44
C LEU A 24 6.62 -7.94 -6.59
N SER A 25 7.01 -9.04 -7.25
CA SER A 25 7.36 -10.29 -6.58
C SER A 25 8.42 -10.06 -5.49
N SER A 26 8.30 -10.83 -4.41
CA SER A 26 9.17 -10.79 -3.22
C SER A 26 10.67 -10.97 -3.53
N SER A 27 11.03 -11.46 -4.72
CA SER A 27 12.43 -11.51 -5.19
C SER A 27 13.09 -10.14 -5.36
N ARG A 28 12.31 -9.04 -5.41
CA ARG A 28 12.86 -7.66 -5.41
C ARG A 28 12.89 -7.01 -4.03
N GLY A 29 12.35 -7.64 -2.99
CA GLY A 29 12.29 -7.09 -1.62
C GLY A 29 13.21 -7.83 -0.66
N ARG A 30 13.96 -7.11 0.19
CA ARG A 30 14.77 -7.75 1.23
C ARG A 30 13.87 -8.16 2.41
N GLY A 31 13.62 -9.45 2.56
CA GLY A 31 12.87 -10.01 3.70
C GLY A 31 11.40 -9.60 3.77
N SER A 32 11.07 -8.67 4.67
CA SER A 32 9.70 -8.17 4.89
C SER A 32 9.35 -6.95 4.03
N GLU A 33 10.25 -6.48 3.19
CA GLU A 33 9.92 -5.41 2.24
C GLU A 33 9.01 -5.92 1.14
N ARG A 34 8.06 -5.07 0.75
CA ARG A 34 7.11 -5.26 -0.35
C ARG A 34 7.15 -4.01 -1.21
N ILE A 35 7.25 -4.18 -2.52
CA ILE A 35 7.37 -3.05 -3.45
C ILE A 35 6.07 -2.96 -4.25
N PHE A 36 5.40 -1.83 -4.14
CA PHE A 36 4.30 -1.46 -5.01
C PHE A 36 4.82 -0.71 -6.23
N TYR A 37 4.23 -1.01 -7.38
CA TYR A 37 4.57 -0.43 -8.67
C TYR A 37 3.30 -0.05 -9.42
N GLN A 38 3.35 1.11 -10.09
CA GLN A 38 2.32 1.56 -11.02
C GLN A 38 2.96 1.83 -12.37
N GLU A 39 2.49 1.14 -13.42
CA GLU A 39 3.07 1.21 -14.75
C GLU A 39 2.80 2.55 -15.44
N SER A 40 1.56 3.06 -15.34
CA SER A 40 1.14 4.31 -15.99
C SER A 40 1.98 5.53 -15.60
N THR A 41 2.52 5.53 -14.38
CA THR A 41 3.34 6.62 -13.82
C THR A 41 4.78 6.21 -13.59
N ASN A 42 5.16 4.97 -13.96
CA ASN A 42 6.45 4.35 -13.66
C ASN A 42 6.91 4.57 -12.21
N THR A 43 5.97 4.50 -11.25
CA THR A 43 6.21 4.88 -9.86
C THR A 43 6.36 3.67 -8.97
N PHE A 44 7.36 3.71 -8.09
CA PHE A 44 7.63 2.68 -7.10
C PHE A 44 7.47 3.22 -5.67
N HIS A 45 7.02 2.33 -4.77
CA HIS A 45 7.00 2.59 -3.34
C HIS A 45 7.22 1.31 -2.54
N SER A 46 8.24 1.30 -1.69
CA SER A 46 8.49 0.18 -0.78
C SER A 46 7.75 0.36 0.55
N VAL A 47 7.25 -0.74 1.10
CA VAL A 47 6.65 -0.79 2.43
C VAL A 47 7.15 -2.02 3.18
N THR A 48 7.39 -1.87 4.48
CA THR A 48 7.79 -3.00 5.33
C THR A 48 6.55 -3.70 5.89
N CYS A 49 6.33 -4.94 5.49
CA CYS A 49 5.20 -5.77 5.90
C CYS A 49 5.65 -7.17 6.34
N HIS A 50 5.41 -7.51 7.61
CA HIS A 50 5.73 -8.83 8.16
C HIS A 50 4.59 -9.85 7.98
N GLY A 51 3.44 -9.46 7.39
CA GLY A 51 2.32 -10.35 7.16
C GLY A 51 1.05 -9.66 6.64
N GLU A 52 0.26 -10.38 5.84
CA GLU A 52 -0.94 -9.88 5.15
C GLU A 52 -2.02 -9.32 6.10
N GLY A 53 -2.11 -9.85 7.33
CA GLY A 53 -3.05 -9.38 8.36
C GLY A 53 -2.57 -8.17 9.17
N LYS A 54 -1.35 -7.68 8.93
CA LYS A 54 -0.79 -6.54 9.67
C LYS A 54 -1.60 -5.27 9.38
N GLN A 55 -2.06 -4.61 10.43
CA GLN A 55 -2.65 -3.28 10.34
C GLN A 55 -1.57 -2.24 10.02
N LEU A 56 -1.82 -1.42 9.01
CA LEU A 56 -0.89 -0.38 8.58
C LEU A 56 -1.15 0.92 9.36
N GLY A 57 -0.06 1.61 9.69
CA GLY A 57 -0.13 2.92 10.33
C GLY A 57 -0.63 3.99 9.36
N ILE A 58 -1.34 4.99 9.88
CA ILE A 58 -1.92 6.06 9.06
C ILE A 58 -0.87 6.87 8.29
N GLY A 59 0.33 7.06 8.86
CA GLY A 59 1.43 7.74 8.17
C GLY A 59 1.91 6.99 6.93
N LEU A 60 2.00 5.66 7.01
CA LEU A 60 2.35 4.81 5.87
C LEU A 60 1.27 4.88 4.79
N LEU A 61 0.00 4.78 5.18
CA LEU A 61 -1.13 4.89 4.26
C LEU A 61 -1.14 6.24 3.53
N LYS A 62 -0.91 7.34 4.25
CA LYS A 62 -0.80 8.69 3.66
C LYS A 62 0.40 8.80 2.71
N SER A 63 1.53 8.18 3.03
CA SER A 63 2.71 8.13 2.15
C SER A 63 2.37 7.46 0.82
N ILE A 64 1.65 6.33 0.86
CA ILE A 64 1.20 5.59 -0.34
C ILE A 64 0.24 6.44 -1.16
N VAL A 65 -0.76 7.04 -0.53
CA VAL A 65 -1.73 7.93 -1.19
C VAL A 65 -1.02 9.07 -1.92
N ARG A 66 -0.08 9.74 -1.24
CA ARG A 66 0.71 10.83 -1.84
C ARG A 66 1.58 10.34 -2.99
N ARG A 67 2.23 9.18 -2.83
CA ARG A 67 3.18 8.65 -3.83
C ARG A 67 2.50 8.24 -5.13
N PHE A 68 1.31 7.64 -5.04
CA PHE A 68 0.55 7.18 -6.20
C PHE A 68 -0.57 8.15 -6.63
N ASN A 69 -0.60 9.36 -6.07
CA ASN A 69 -1.61 10.38 -6.35
C ASN A 69 -3.06 9.83 -6.27
N LEU A 70 -3.35 9.06 -5.21
CA LEU A 70 -4.66 8.45 -4.99
C LEU A 70 -5.67 9.49 -4.49
N PRO A 71 -6.98 9.30 -4.77
CA PRO A 71 -7.99 10.25 -4.34
C PRO A 71 -8.08 10.31 -2.80
N ASN A 72 -8.49 11.47 -2.27
CA ASN A 72 -8.54 11.72 -0.83
C ASN A 72 -9.43 10.72 -0.06
N ASN A 73 -10.45 10.17 -0.72
CA ASN A 73 -11.36 9.17 -0.16
C ASN A 73 -10.82 7.72 -0.23
N PHE A 74 -9.58 7.51 -0.66
CA PHE A 74 -9.00 6.18 -0.77
C PHE A 74 -8.93 5.43 0.57
N LEU A 75 -8.79 6.17 1.68
CA LEU A 75 -8.65 5.63 3.03
C LEU A 75 -9.96 5.51 3.81
N ASP A 76 -11.08 5.90 3.19
CA ASP A 76 -12.42 5.85 3.80
C ASP A 76 -13.00 4.41 3.83
#